data_AF-A0A0G0G620-F1
#
_entry.id   AF-A0A0G0G620-F1
#
_cell.length_a   1.000
_cell.length_b   1.000
_cell.length_c   1.000
_cell.angle_alpha   90.00
_cell.angle_beta   90.00
_cell.angle_gamma   90.00
#
_symmetry.space_group_name_H-M   'P 1'
#
loop_
_entity.id
_entity.type
_entity.pdbx_description
1 polymer ?
#
loop_
_entity_poly.entity_id
_entity_poly.type
_entity_poly.pdbx_seq_one_letter_code
_entity_poly.pdbx_strand_id
1 'polypeptide(L)'
;EKRFKGQTHYGFFKMVNFALEGITSFSIKPLRIGTYLGITSGFLGFLGIIYELLMKSFYPQQFVIGWTGLFTAVMFLGGIQLITIGIIGEYVGKIYKEIQKRPKYLIKEKINL
;
A
#
# COMPACT_ATOMS: atom_id res chain seq x y z
N GLU A 1 34.03 -0.01 17.51
CA GLU A 1 35.10 0.38 16.55
C GLU A 1 34.47 1.06 15.34
N LYS A 2 35.05 2.17 14.85
CA LYS A 2 34.61 2.83 13.60
C LYS A 2 35.35 2.21 12.41
N ARG A 3 34.62 1.87 11.36
CA ARG A 3 35.16 1.27 10.13
C ARG A 3 35.94 2.33 9.34
N PHE A 4 37.26 2.15 9.18
CA PHE A 4 38.13 3.15 8.55
C PHE A 4 38.20 3.05 7.01
N LYS A 5 37.80 1.93 6.39
CA LYS A 5 37.75 1.74 4.92
C LYS A 5 36.63 0.78 4.47
N GLY A 6 36.20 0.97 3.23
CA GLY A 6 35.20 0.15 2.52
C GLY A 6 33.84 0.86 2.40
N GLN A 7 33.27 0.88 1.19
CA GLN A 7 31.89 1.35 1.00
C GLN A 7 30.92 0.27 1.49
N THR A 8 29.82 0.69 2.11
CA THR A 8 28.79 -0.23 2.57
C THR A 8 28.16 -0.92 1.36
N HIS A 9 28.27 -2.25 1.27
CA HIS A 9 27.59 -3.02 0.21
C HIS A 9 26.04 -2.90 0.30
N TYR A 10 25.56 -2.48 1.47
CA TYR A 10 24.18 -2.17 1.80
C TYR A 10 23.97 -0.66 1.84
N GLY A 11 23.48 -0.09 0.73
CA GLY A 11 23.08 1.32 0.67
C GLY A 11 21.71 1.57 1.31
N PHE A 12 21.35 2.84 1.49
CA PHE A 12 20.09 3.27 2.11
C PHE A 12 18.85 2.60 1.49
N PHE A 13 18.71 2.61 0.16
CA PHE A 13 17.57 1.97 -0.52
C PHE A 13 17.49 0.46 -0.29
N LYS A 14 18.64 -0.23 -0.18
CA LYS A 14 18.67 -1.67 0.15
C LYS A 14 18.19 -1.90 1.59
N MET A 15 18.56 -1.02 2.53
CA MET A 15 18.10 -1.10 3.92
C MET A 15 16.58 -0.85 4.03
N VAL A 16 16.05 0.13 3.29
CA VAL A 16 14.60 0.40 3.26
C VAL A 16 13.83 -0.80 2.69
N ASN A 17 14.28 -1.35 1.57
CA ASN A 17 13.65 -2.55 1.00
C ASN A 17 13.70 -3.75 1.95
N PHE A 18 14.85 -3.97 2.61
CA PHE A 18 14.98 -5.03 3.62
C PHE A 18 14.01 -4.84 4.79
N ALA A 19 13.86 -3.60 5.29
CA ALA A 19 12.92 -3.28 6.35
C ALA A 19 11.46 -3.50 5.92
N LEU A 20 11.10 -3.07 4.70
CA LEU A 20 9.78 -3.27 4.12
C LEU A 20 9.46 -4.77 3.97
N GLU A 21 10.38 -5.55 3.40
CA GLU A 21 10.25 -7.01 3.29
C GLU A 21 10.05 -7.67 4.67
N GLY A 22 10.78 -7.21 5.69
CA GLY A 22 10.61 -7.68 7.06
C GLY A 22 9.21 -7.39 7.59
N ILE A 23 8.77 -6.13 7.50
CA ILE A 23 7.44 -5.71 7.99
C ILE A 23 6.33 -6.49 7.29
N THR A 24 6.36 -6.62 5.96
CA THR A 24 5.30 -7.27 5.20
C THR A 24 5.35 -8.79 5.30
N SER A 25 6.44 -9.40 5.78
CA SER A 25 6.54 -10.86 5.97
C SER A 25 6.10 -11.30 7.36
N PHE A 26 6.29 -10.46 8.37
CA PHE A 26 6.03 -10.81 9.77
C PHE A 26 4.83 -10.08 10.38
N SER A 27 4.14 -9.21 9.64
CA SER A 27 3.07 -8.38 10.19
C SER A 27 1.98 -8.09 9.17
N ILE A 28 0.71 -8.20 9.59
CA ILE A 28 -0.49 -7.82 8.81
C ILE A 28 -0.79 -6.30 8.89
N LYS A 29 0.01 -5.54 9.65
CA LYS A 29 -0.22 -4.11 9.88
C LYS A 29 -0.33 -3.27 8.59
N PRO A 30 0.53 -3.46 7.56
CA PRO A 30 0.40 -2.73 6.29
C PRO A 30 -0.97 -2.92 5.64
N LEU A 31 -1.48 -4.17 5.64
CA LEU A 31 -2.80 -4.47 5.09
C LEU A 31 -3.91 -3.75 5.87
N ARG A 32 -3.84 -3.74 7.21
CA ARG A 32 -4.79 -3.00 8.05
C ARG A 32 -4.75 -1.49 7.82
N ILE A 33 -3.57 -0.90 7.60
CA ILE A 33 -3.44 0.52 7.28
C ILE A 33 -4.17 0.83 5.97
N GLY A 34 -3.99 0.01 4.93
CA GLY A 34 -4.73 0.15 3.67
C GLY A 34 -6.25 0.09 3.88
N THR A 35 -6.73 -0.84 4.69
CA THR A 35 -8.17 -0.93 5.05
C THR A 35 -8.66 0.33 5.75
N TYR A 36 -7.91 0.85 6.74
CA TYR A 36 -8.31 2.07 7.43
C TYR A 36 -8.30 3.29 6.51
N LEU A 37 -7.32 3.42 5.62
CA LEU A 37 -7.28 4.48 4.61
C LEU A 37 -8.50 4.42 3.67
N GLY A 38 -8.90 3.21 3.25
CA GLY A 38 -10.11 3.00 2.46
C GLY A 38 -11.37 3.44 3.21
N ILE A 39 -11.52 3.04 4.47
CA ILE A 39 -12.68 3.41 5.29
C ILE A 39 -12.73 4.92 5.54
N THR A 40 -11.61 5.55 5.92
CA THR A 40 -11.58 6.99 6.19
C THR A 40 -11.85 7.81 4.94
N SER A 41 -11.30 7.43 3.79
CA SER A 41 -11.57 8.11 2.53
C SER A 41 -13.02 7.95 2.07
N GLY A 42 -13.61 6.76 2.20
CA GLY A 42 -15.02 6.54 1.93
C GLY A 42 -15.92 7.36 2.84
N PHE A 43 -15.60 7.45 4.14
CA PHE A 43 -16.33 8.27 5.10
C PHE A 43 -16.24 9.77 4.76
N LEU A 44 -15.05 10.28 4.41
CA LEU A 44 -14.87 11.65 3.95
C LEU A 44 -15.64 11.93 2.66
N GLY A 45 -15.64 10.99 1.70
CA GLY A 45 -16.43 11.10 0.48
C GLY A 45 -17.94 11.17 0.75
N PHE A 46 -18.43 10.35 1.69
CA PHE A 46 -19.84 10.38 2.10
C PHE A 46 -20.23 11.71 2.74
N LEU A 47 -19.39 12.27 3.62
CA LEU A 47 -19.60 13.61 4.18
C LEU A 47 -19.59 14.69 3.10
N GLY A 48 -18.69 14.57 2.11
CA GLY A 48 -18.65 15.47 0.95
C GLY A 48 -19.95 15.48 0.15
N ILE A 49 -20.53 14.30 -0.11
CA ILE A 49 -21.83 14.18 -0.80
C ILE A 49 -22.95 14.85 0.00
N ILE A 50 -23.02 14.63 1.32
CA ILE A 50 -24.01 15.28 2.17
C ILE A 50 -23.85 16.81 2.10
N TYR A 51 -22.61 17.29 2.22
CA TYR A 51 -22.32 18.72 2.13
C TYR A 51 -22.77 19.32 0.79
N GLU A 52 -22.45 18.68 -0.33
CA GLU A 52 -22.87 19.15 -1.66
C GLU A 52 -24.39 19.16 -1.83
N LEU A 53 -25.09 18.14 -1.33
CA LEU A 53 -26.56 18.07 -1.37
C LEU A 53 -27.21 19.20 -0.56
N LEU A 54 -26.69 19.47 0.65
CA LEU A 54 -27.18 20.57 1.49
C LEU A 54 -26.91 21.93 0.83
N MET A 55 -25.69 22.16 0.32
CA MET A 55 -25.35 23.40 -0.39
C MET A 55 -26.27 23.62 -1.60
N LYS A 56 -26.52 22.57 -2.39
CA LYS A 56 -27.43 22.65 -3.53
C LYS A 56 -28.87 22.97 -3.12
N SER A 57 -29.34 22.44 -1.99
CA SER A 57 -30.70 22.66 -1.50
C SER A 57 -30.91 24.06 -0.90
N PHE A 58 -29.94 24.58 -0.16
CA PHE A 58 -30.08 25.86 0.57
C PHE A 58 -29.51 27.08 -0.20
N TYR A 59 -28.55 26.86 -1.12
CA TYR A 59 -27.86 27.95 -1.83
C TYR A 59 -27.74 27.66 -3.33
N PRO A 60 -28.86 27.53 -4.07
CA PRO A 60 -28.86 27.14 -5.49
C PRO A 60 -28.15 28.15 -6.40
N GLN A 61 -28.08 29.43 -6.02
CA GLN A 61 -27.47 30.51 -6.80
C GLN A 61 -25.92 30.55 -6.71
N GLN A 62 -25.32 29.88 -5.70
CA GLN A 62 -23.86 29.82 -5.50
C GLN A 62 -23.26 28.48 -5.96
N PHE A 63 -24.08 27.58 -6.52
CA PHE A 63 -23.65 26.25 -6.91
C PHE A 63 -22.83 26.30 -8.20
N VAL A 64 -21.50 26.40 -8.05
CA VAL A 64 -20.55 26.27 -9.16
C VAL A 64 -20.47 24.80 -9.58
N ILE A 65 -20.38 24.54 -10.89
CA ILE A 65 -20.21 23.19 -11.45
C ILE A 65 -19.03 22.50 -10.73
N GLY A 66 -19.30 21.40 -10.03
CA GLY A 66 -18.38 20.74 -9.10
C GLY A 66 -17.27 19.89 -9.74
N TRP A 67 -16.83 20.22 -10.96
CA TRP A 67 -15.87 19.41 -11.71
C TRP A 67 -14.52 19.27 -10.98
N THR A 68 -14.03 20.33 -10.33
CA THR A 68 -12.81 20.27 -9.53
C THR A 68 -12.96 19.36 -8.31
N GLY A 69 -14.08 19.45 -7.59
CA GLY A 69 -14.36 18.59 -6.42
C GLY A 69 -14.48 17.12 -6.81
N LEU A 70 -15.22 16.85 -7.89
CA LEU A 70 -15.35 15.52 -8.48
C LEU A 70 -13.99 14.96 -8.91
N PHE A 71 -13.18 15.74 -9.63
CA PHE A 71 -11.87 15.31 -10.09
C PHE A 71 -10.93 14.98 -8.92
N THR A 72 -10.87 15.86 -7.91
CA THR A 72 -10.06 15.63 -6.71
C THR A 72 -10.54 14.39 -5.94
N ALA A 73 -11.85 14.19 -5.79
CA ALA A 73 -12.42 13.03 -5.11
C ALA A 73 -12.08 11.71 -5.84
N VAL A 74 -12.23 11.70 -7.17
CA VAL A 74 -11.92 10.51 -8.00
C VAL A 74 -10.42 10.19 -7.94
N MET A 75 -9.54 11.19 -8.07
CA MET A 75 -8.09 10.99 -7.98
C MET A 75 -7.66 10.51 -6.59
N PHE A 76 -8.25 11.05 -5.53
CA PHE A 76 -7.97 10.65 -4.15
C PHE A 76 -8.40 9.20 -3.88
N LEU A 77 -9.63 8.85 -4.23
CA LEU A 77 -10.14 7.48 -4.08
C LEU A 77 -9.36 6.49 -4.95
N GLY A 78 -9.06 6.86 -6.20
CA GLY A 78 -8.26 6.04 -7.10
C GLY A 78 -6.84 5.79 -6.57
N GLY A 79 -6.19 6.82 -6.01
CA GLY A 79 -4.87 6.68 -5.39
C GLY A 79 -4.87 5.71 -4.21
N ILE A 80 -5.86 5.80 -3.31
CA ILE A 80 -5.99 4.89 -2.16
C ILE A 80 -6.29 3.45 -2.61
N GLN A 81 -7.13 3.28 -3.62
CA GLN A 81 -7.42 1.97 -4.21
C GLN A 81 -6.16 1.33 -4.78
N LEU A 82 -5.36 2.07 -5.57
CA LEU A 82 -4.10 1.56 -6.13
C LEU A 82 -3.10 1.17 -5.06
N ILE A 83 -2.95 1.98 -4.00
CA ILE A 83 -2.10 1.63 -2.84
C ILE A 83 -2.59 0.32 -2.20
N THR A 84 -3.90 0.21 -1.95
CA THR A 84 -4.49 -0.96 -1.30
C THR A 84 -4.31 -2.22 -2.15
N ILE A 85 -4.53 -2.13 -3.45
CA ILE A 85 -4.30 -3.23 -4.40
C ILE A 85 -2.81 -3.61 -4.44
N GLY A 86 -1.90 -2.64 -4.42
CA GLY A 86 -0.46 -2.89 -4.36
C GLY A 86 -0.07 -3.71 -3.11
N ILE A 87 -0.61 -3.34 -1.95
CA ILE A 87 -0.41 -4.10 -0.71
C ILE A 87 -0.98 -5.52 -0.86
N ILE A 88 -2.22 -5.68 -1.32
CA ILE A 88 -2.82 -7.00 -1.52
C ILE A 88 -1.96 -7.86 -2.47
N GLY A 89 -1.49 -7.30 -3.58
CA GLY A 89 -0.64 -7.98 -4.55
C GLY A 89 0.66 -8.51 -3.95
N GLU A 90 1.28 -7.76 -3.03
CA GLU A 90 2.47 -8.22 -2.31
C GLU A 90 2.19 -9.47 -1.46
N TYR A 91 1.08 -9.46 -0.71
CA TYR A 91 0.70 -10.61 0.13
C TYR A 91 0.30 -11.82 -0.72
N VAL A 92 -0.48 -11.61 -1.79
CA VAL A 92 -0.86 -12.67 -2.73
C VAL A 92 0.40 -13.28 -3.38
N GLY A 93 1.36 -12.46 -3.77
CA GLY A 93 2.63 -12.93 -4.32
C GLY A 93 3.43 -13.79 -3.34
N LYS A 94 3.42 -13.45 -2.04
CA LYS A 94 4.04 -14.27 -0.99
C LYS A 94 3.31 -15.59 -0.77
N ILE A 95 1.98 -15.56 -0.70
CA ILE A 95 1.15 -16.75 -0.58
C ILE A 95 1.42 -17.70 -1.77
N TYR A 96 1.48 -17.17 -2.98
CA TYR A 96 1.78 -17.96 -4.17
C TYR A 96 3.16 -18.64 -4.11
N LYS A 97 4.19 -17.92 -3.64
CA LYS A 97 5.54 -18.49 -3.44
C LYS A 97 5.54 -19.61 -2.39
N GLU A 98 4.77 -19.45 -1.32
CA GLU A 98 4.66 -20.46 -0.25
C GLU A 98 3.94 -21.72 -0.76
N ILE A 99 2.87 -21.55 -1.53
CA ILE A 99 2.08 -22.66 -2.10
C ILE A 99 2.88 -23.47 -3.11
N GLN A 100 3.74 -22.82 -3.91
CA GLN A 100 4.55 -23.51 -4.91
C GLN A 100 5.54 -24.54 -4.33
N LYS A 101 5.85 -24.49 -3.02
CA LYS A 101 6.74 -25.44 -2.33
C LYS A 101 8.05 -25.73 -3.09
N ARG A 102 8.59 -24.74 -3.82
CA ARG A 102 9.82 -24.95 -4.60
C ARG A 102 10.96 -25.27 -3.63
N PRO A 103 11.69 -26.39 -3.84
CA PRO A 103 12.84 -26.71 -3.00
C PRO A 103 13.87 -25.58 -3.14
N LYS A 104 14.36 -25.08 -2.00
CA LYS A 104 15.31 -23.95 -1.97
C LYS A 104 16.64 -24.28 -2.65
N TYR A 105 16.97 -25.56 -2.74
CA TYR A 105 18.14 -26.09 -3.40
C TYR A 105 17.86 -27.50 -3.91
N LEU A 106 18.58 -27.90 -4.95
CA LEU A 106 18.62 -29.27 -5.44
C LEU A 106 19.96 -29.87 -5.03
N ILE A 107 19.93 -31.00 -4.32
CA ILE A 107 21.15 -31.71 -3.93
C ILE A 107 21.66 -32.45 -5.16
N LYS A 108 22.86 -32.10 -5.62
CA LYS A 108 23.51 -32.80 -6.74
C LYS A 108 24.14 -34.12 -6.30
N GLU A 109 24.76 -34.13 -5.12
CA GLU A 109 25.46 -35.30 -4.57
C GLU A 109 25.52 -35.19 -3.05
N LYS A 110 25.35 -36.32 -2.35
CA LYS A 110 25.44 -36.40 -0.88
C LYS A 110 26.50 -37.44 -0.53
N ILE A 111 27.62 -37.01 0.04
CA ILE A 111 28.64 -37.90 0.59
C ILE A 111 28.24 -38.17 2.05
N ASN A 112 28.12 -39.44 2.44
CA ASN A 112 27.77 -39.82 3.80
C ASN A 112 28.83 -39.27 4.78
N LEU A 113 28.40 -38.35 5.65
CA LEU A 113 29.12 -37.97 6.87
C LEU A 113 28.62 -38.87 8.00
#